data_AF-A0A924CA50-F1
#
_entry.id   AF-A0A924CA50-F1
#
_cell.length_a   1.000
_cell.length_b   1.000
_cell.length_c   1.000
_cell.angle_alpha   90.00
_cell.angle_beta   90.00
_cell.angle_gamma   90.00
#
_symmetry.space_group_name_H-M   'P 1'
#
loop_
_entity.id
_entity.type
_entity.pdbx_description
1 polymer ?
#
loop_
_entity_poly.entity_id
_entity_poly.type
_entity_poly.pdbx_seq_one_letter_code
_entity_poly.pdbx_strand_id
1 'polypeptide(L)'
;MSVITGNKEFFKGIGQVKFEGLESDNPMAFRWYDENRIVAGKPMKEYLRFATAYWHSFVGDGGDPFGVPTHDHPWNEKADAIERAKDKADAAFEFITKLSMPYYCFHDVDVVDYTTDVNENDRRLQAMTTYLKQKQDASGVKLLWGTSNLFSAKRYMNGASTNPDFHVVG
;
A
#
# COMPACT_ATOMS: atom_id res chain seq x y z
N MET A 1 -4.64 9.73 14.56
CA MET A 1 -3.62 8.87 13.92
C MET A 1 -2.30 9.59 14.03
N SER A 2 -1.23 8.91 14.47
CA SER A 2 0.10 9.52 14.54
C SER A 2 0.80 9.35 13.20
N VAL A 3 1.44 10.39 12.69
CA VAL A 3 2.35 10.25 11.55
C VAL A 3 3.54 9.41 12.00
N ILE A 4 3.78 8.32 11.28
CA ILE A 4 4.96 7.50 11.51
C ILE A 4 5.87 7.57 10.29
N THR A 5 7.15 7.77 10.55
CA THR A 5 8.21 7.62 9.56
C THR A 5 8.99 6.36 9.90
N GLY A 6 9.52 5.69 8.89
CA GLY A 6 10.48 4.60 9.10
C GLY A 6 11.83 5.13 9.60
N ASN A 7 12.89 4.37 9.32
CA ASN A 7 14.26 4.85 9.54
C ASN A 7 14.68 5.96 8.55
N LYS A 8 13.89 6.16 7.48
CA LYS A 8 14.07 7.15 6.41
C LYS A 8 12.71 7.83 6.19
N GLU A 9 12.72 9.15 6.05
CA GLU A 9 11.57 9.90 5.54
C GLU A 9 11.63 9.93 4.01
N PHE A 10 10.58 9.43 3.36
CA PHE A 10 10.49 9.33 1.90
C PHE A 10 9.82 10.56 1.27
N PHE A 11 8.81 11.14 1.92
CA PHE A 11 8.06 12.32 1.42
C PHE A 11 8.50 13.59 2.15
N LYS A 12 9.77 13.95 1.96
CA LYS A 12 10.41 15.10 2.63
C LYS A 12 9.67 16.40 2.34
N GLY A 13 9.51 17.23 3.37
CA GLY A 13 8.84 18.53 3.27
C GLY A 13 7.32 18.44 3.19
N ILE A 14 6.74 17.24 3.10
CA ILE A 14 5.29 17.05 3.16
C ILE A 14 4.90 16.70 4.59
N GLY A 15 4.16 17.60 5.25
CA GLY A 15 3.57 17.33 6.55
C GLY A 15 2.30 16.48 6.46
N GLN A 16 1.64 16.27 7.60
CA GLN A 16 0.29 15.72 7.60
C GLN A 16 -0.66 16.69 6.86
N VAL A 17 -1.42 16.18 5.90
CA VAL A 17 -2.44 16.92 5.16
C VAL A 17 -3.62 17.21 6.09
N LYS A 18 -3.97 18.49 6.20
CA LYS A 18 -5.02 18.97 7.10
C LYS A 18 -6.23 19.46 6.31
N PHE A 19 -7.37 19.55 7.00
CA PHE A 19 -8.52 20.26 6.48
C PHE A 19 -8.33 21.78 6.64
N GLU A 20 -8.50 22.53 5.55
CA GLU A 20 -8.42 24.00 5.55
C GLU A 20 -9.70 24.68 5.01
N GLY A 21 -10.63 23.90 4.45
CA GLY A 21 -11.92 24.41 3.96
C GLY A 21 -11.90 24.88 2.50
N LEU A 22 -13.07 25.37 2.05
CA LEU A 22 -13.36 25.60 0.62
C LEU A 22 -12.55 26.75 0.00
N GLU A 23 -12.19 27.73 0.81
CA GLU A 23 -11.46 28.94 0.38
C GLU A 23 -9.94 28.72 0.33
N SER A 24 -9.43 27.57 0.80
CA SER A 24 -8.00 27.30 0.78
C SER A 24 -7.49 27.15 -0.65
N ASP A 25 -6.41 27.87 -0.97
CA ASP A 25 -5.63 27.73 -2.20
C ASP A 25 -4.49 26.71 -2.07
N ASN A 26 -4.23 26.21 -0.85
CA ASN A 26 -3.20 25.21 -0.58
C ASN A 26 -3.54 23.88 -1.30
N PRO A 27 -2.73 23.42 -2.27
CA PRO A 27 -2.97 22.17 -2.96
C PRO A 27 -2.74 20.94 -2.08
N MET A 28 -2.04 21.09 -0.96
CA MET A 28 -1.72 20.03 0.00
C MET A 28 -2.61 20.09 1.26
N ALA A 29 -3.87 20.50 1.09
CA ALA A 29 -4.89 20.53 2.12
C ALA A 29 -6.23 19.96 1.61
N PHE A 30 -7.00 19.35 2.51
CA PHE A 30 -8.36 18.95 2.22
C PHE A 30 -9.29 20.18 2.25
N ARG A 31 -10.05 20.37 1.17
CA ARG A 31 -11.10 21.41 1.10
C ARG A 31 -12.46 20.93 1.57
N TRP A 32 -12.71 19.63 1.45
CA TRP A 32 -14.02 19.01 1.74
C TRP A 32 -13.97 17.96 2.85
N TYR A 33 -12.84 17.27 2.98
CA TYR A 33 -12.69 16.16 3.92
C TYR A 33 -12.16 16.67 5.27
N ASP A 34 -13.09 16.87 6.20
CA ASP A 34 -12.81 16.94 7.63
C ASP A 34 -13.20 15.60 8.25
N GLU A 35 -12.20 14.84 8.70
CA GLU A 35 -12.40 13.47 9.21
C GLU A 35 -13.38 13.40 10.39
N ASN A 36 -13.48 14.47 11.20
CA ASN A 36 -14.28 14.52 12.42
C ASN A 36 -15.61 15.27 12.23
N ARG A 37 -15.85 15.87 11.06
CA ARG A 37 -17.13 16.52 10.74
C ARG A 37 -18.27 15.51 10.82
N ILE A 38 -19.27 15.82 11.64
CA ILE A 38 -20.47 14.99 11.77
C ILE A 38 -21.40 15.24 10.58
N VAL A 39 -21.75 14.17 9.87
CA VAL A 39 -22.74 14.15 8.80
C VAL A 39 -23.79 13.12 9.18
N ALA A 40 -25.06 13.51 9.27
CA ALA A 40 -26.16 12.59 9.62
C ALA A 40 -25.88 11.68 10.84
N GLY A 41 -25.16 12.20 11.85
CA GLY A 41 -24.92 11.51 13.12
C GLY A 41 -23.63 10.68 13.22
N LYS A 42 -22.79 10.59 12.18
CA LYS A 42 -21.45 9.96 12.27
C LYS A 42 -20.35 10.85 11.68
N PRO A 43 -19.10 10.73 12.13
CA PRO A 43 -17.99 11.46 11.52
C PRO A 43 -17.73 10.98 10.08
N MET A 44 -17.30 11.86 9.18
CA MET A 44 -17.06 11.53 7.75
C MET A 44 -16.16 10.30 7.56
N LYS A 45 -15.13 10.13 8.41
CA LYS A 45 -14.22 8.98 8.35
C LYS A 45 -14.92 7.62 8.52
N GLU A 46 -16.03 7.56 9.25
CA GLU A 46 -16.81 6.34 9.44
C GLU A 46 -17.67 5.97 8.23
N TYR A 47 -18.11 6.95 7.44
CA TYR A 47 -18.80 6.70 6.18
C TYR A 47 -17.83 6.31 5.07
N LEU A 48 -16.77 7.11 4.91
CA LEU A 48 -15.91 7.02 3.73
C LEU A 48 -14.90 5.88 3.84
N ARG A 49 -14.34 5.65 5.04
CA ARG A 49 -13.43 4.54 5.32
C ARG A 49 -12.34 4.38 4.24
N PHE A 50 -11.73 5.49 3.84
CA PHE A 50 -10.76 5.50 2.75
C PHE A 50 -9.62 4.49 2.96
N ALA A 51 -9.22 3.85 1.86
CA ALA A 51 -8.14 2.89 1.84
C ALA A 51 -7.14 3.23 0.73
N THR A 52 -5.85 3.13 1.03
CA THR A 52 -4.79 3.23 0.03
C THR A 52 -4.60 1.87 -0.67
N ALA A 53 -4.59 1.88 -2.01
CA ALA A 53 -4.28 0.71 -2.83
C ALA A 53 -2.76 0.56 -2.97
N TYR A 54 -2.19 -0.48 -2.35
CA TYR A 54 -0.74 -0.65 -2.26
C TYR A 54 -0.08 -0.82 -3.65
N TRP A 55 -0.71 -1.59 -4.55
CA TRP A 55 -0.20 -1.84 -5.91
C TRP A 55 -0.04 -0.55 -6.71
N HIS A 56 -1.04 0.33 -6.76
CA HIS A 56 -0.93 1.56 -7.53
C HIS A 56 -0.01 2.59 -6.88
N SER A 57 -0.04 2.71 -5.55
CA SER A 57 0.70 3.77 -4.85
C SER A 57 2.19 3.48 -4.67
N PHE A 58 2.58 2.21 -4.50
CA PHE A 58 3.96 1.86 -4.10
C PHE A 58 4.64 0.82 -4.97
N VAL A 59 3.91 0.22 -5.94
CA VAL A 59 4.46 -0.78 -6.88
C VAL A 59 4.40 -0.28 -8.31
N GLY A 60 3.32 0.40 -8.70
CA GLY A 60 3.14 0.96 -10.04
C GLY A 60 4.29 1.88 -10.45
N ASP A 61 4.97 1.52 -11.53
CA ASP A 61 6.21 2.15 -11.98
C ASP A 61 6.00 3.09 -13.19
N GLY A 62 4.74 3.27 -13.61
CA GLY A 62 4.36 4.13 -14.72
C GLY A 62 4.64 3.54 -16.11
N GLY A 63 5.06 2.27 -16.20
CA GLY A 63 5.17 1.55 -17.46
C GLY A 63 3.81 1.24 -18.07
N ASP A 64 3.78 1.10 -19.39
CA ASP A 64 2.58 0.73 -20.15
C ASP A 64 2.94 -0.21 -21.32
N PRO A 65 1.97 -0.75 -22.07
CA PRO A 65 2.27 -1.66 -23.19
C PRO A 65 3.13 -1.06 -24.34
N PHE A 66 3.37 0.25 -24.33
CA PHE A 66 4.06 1.01 -25.37
C PHE A 66 5.33 1.72 -24.86
N GLY A 67 5.61 1.68 -23.56
CA GLY A 67 6.66 2.45 -22.92
C GLY A 67 7.27 1.77 -21.69
N VAL A 68 8.50 2.17 -21.36
CA VAL A 68 9.23 1.67 -20.19
C VAL A 68 8.73 2.34 -18.90
N PRO A 69 9.03 1.78 -17.72
CA PRO A 69 8.80 2.43 -16.43
C PRO A 69 9.38 3.86 -16.37
N THR A 70 8.67 4.76 -15.68
CA THR A 70 9.02 6.17 -15.56
C THR A 70 9.17 6.65 -14.12
N HIS A 71 8.74 5.85 -13.14
CA HIS A 71 8.86 6.19 -11.72
C HIS A 71 10.08 5.51 -11.08
N ASP A 72 11.02 6.32 -10.60
CA ASP A 72 12.14 5.87 -9.77
C ASP A 72 11.76 5.90 -8.28
N HIS A 73 11.35 4.74 -7.74
CA HIS A 73 10.89 4.63 -6.37
C HIS A 73 12.05 4.54 -5.36
N PRO A 74 12.21 5.50 -4.42
CA PRO A 74 13.35 5.54 -3.48
C PRO A 74 13.32 4.45 -2.41
N TRP A 75 12.23 3.71 -2.31
CA TRP A 75 12.08 2.51 -1.47
C TRP A 75 12.46 1.22 -2.20
N ASN A 76 12.86 1.29 -3.48
CA ASN A 76 13.18 0.15 -4.32
C ASN A 76 14.70 -0.07 -4.51
N GLU A 77 15.55 0.53 -3.67
CA GLU A 77 17.02 0.59 -3.86
C GLU A 77 17.78 -0.65 -3.36
N LYS A 78 17.31 -1.30 -2.28
CA LYS A 78 18.04 -2.39 -1.62
C LYS A 78 17.98 -3.68 -2.45
N ALA A 79 19.08 -4.44 -2.49
CA ALA A 79 19.12 -5.71 -3.23
C ALA A 79 18.24 -6.81 -2.60
N ASP A 80 18.27 -6.96 -1.28
CA ASP A 80 17.45 -7.94 -0.57
C ASP A 80 15.96 -7.60 -0.66
N ALA A 81 15.14 -8.60 -1.02
CA ALA A 81 13.71 -8.41 -1.26
C ALA A 81 12.94 -8.02 0.00
N ILE A 82 13.31 -8.55 1.17
CA ILE A 82 12.65 -8.25 2.43
C ILE A 82 13.02 -6.84 2.88
N GLU A 83 14.30 -6.48 2.81
CA GLU A 83 14.74 -5.14 3.21
C GLU A 83 14.17 -4.05 2.31
N ARG A 84 14.05 -4.30 1.00
CA ARG A 84 13.36 -3.41 0.06
C ARG A 84 11.86 -3.33 0.35
N ALA A 85 11.21 -4.45 0.67
CA ALA A 85 9.81 -4.47 1.08
C ALA A 85 9.56 -3.71 2.40
N LYS A 86 10.50 -3.74 3.35
CA LYS A 86 10.44 -2.93 4.58
C LYS A 86 10.51 -1.44 4.27
N ASP A 87 11.41 -1.01 3.38
CA ASP A 87 11.49 0.39 2.95
C ASP A 87 10.18 0.83 2.26
N LYS A 88 9.59 -0.05 1.44
CA LYS A 88 8.28 0.19 0.80
C LYS A 88 7.16 0.30 1.83
N ALA A 89 7.15 -0.54 2.86
CA ALA A 89 6.20 -0.45 3.96
C ALA A 89 6.39 0.84 4.78
N ASP A 90 7.63 1.29 4.99
CA ASP A 90 7.93 2.55 5.66
C ASP A 90 7.37 3.75 4.86
N ALA A 91 7.65 3.80 3.55
CA ALA A 91 7.08 4.79 2.65
C ALA A 91 5.54 4.74 2.64
N ALA A 92 4.97 3.53 2.60
CA ALA A 92 3.53 3.35 2.56
C ALA A 92 2.84 3.89 3.82
N PHE A 93 3.32 3.53 5.00
CA PHE A 93 2.72 4.02 6.24
C PHE A 93 2.99 5.50 6.49
N GLU A 94 4.12 6.04 6.04
CA GLU A 94 4.34 7.48 6.04
C GLU A 94 3.28 8.20 5.19
N PHE A 95 3.06 7.74 3.95
CA PHE A 95 2.05 8.31 3.05
C PHE A 95 0.63 8.22 3.63
N ILE A 96 0.24 7.02 4.08
CA ILE A 96 -1.10 6.74 4.63
C ILE A 96 -1.35 7.64 5.85
N THR A 97 -0.38 7.74 6.77
CA THR A 97 -0.55 8.54 7.98
C THR A 97 -0.49 10.05 7.72
N LYS A 98 0.34 10.51 6.76
CA LYS A 98 0.32 11.92 6.31
C LYS A 98 -1.04 12.29 5.69
N LEU A 99 -1.72 11.37 5.01
CA LEU A 99 -3.07 11.59 4.47
C LEU A 99 -4.20 11.30 5.47
N SER A 100 -3.89 10.83 6.67
CA SER A 100 -4.86 10.39 7.68
C SER A 100 -5.83 9.31 7.16
N MET A 101 -5.37 8.43 6.25
CA MET A 101 -6.20 7.36 5.70
C MET A 101 -6.28 6.17 6.67
N PRO A 102 -7.48 5.74 7.09
CA PRO A 102 -7.64 4.70 8.12
C PRO A 102 -7.26 3.29 7.66
N TYR A 103 -7.27 3.05 6.35
CA TYR A 103 -7.12 1.72 5.79
C TYR A 103 -6.10 1.62 4.66
N TYR A 104 -5.67 0.39 4.36
CA TYR A 104 -4.94 0.03 3.14
C TYR A 104 -5.36 -1.36 2.66
N CYS A 105 -5.05 -1.64 1.39
CA CYS A 105 -5.34 -2.90 0.72
C CYS A 105 -4.12 -3.37 -0.08
N PHE A 106 -3.88 -4.68 -0.19
CA PHE A 106 -2.75 -5.22 -0.95
C PHE A 106 -3.08 -6.56 -1.63
N HIS A 107 -2.34 -6.88 -2.69
CA HIS A 107 -2.07 -8.26 -3.10
C HIS A 107 -0.79 -8.75 -2.41
N ASP A 108 -0.71 -10.05 -2.17
CA ASP A 108 0.42 -10.70 -1.53
C ASP A 108 1.78 -10.37 -2.21
N VAL A 109 1.83 -10.38 -3.55
CA VAL A 109 3.03 -10.00 -4.33
C VAL A 109 3.35 -8.50 -4.26
N ASP A 110 2.39 -7.64 -3.90
CA ASP A 110 2.65 -6.21 -3.74
C ASP A 110 3.45 -5.95 -2.46
N VAL A 111 3.29 -6.81 -1.46
CA VAL A 111 3.95 -6.68 -0.16
C VAL A 111 5.42 -7.06 -0.28
N VAL A 112 5.74 -8.14 -0.99
CA VAL A 112 7.10 -8.62 -1.17
C VAL A 112 7.25 -9.44 -2.45
N ASP A 113 8.40 -9.34 -3.09
CA ASP A 113 8.67 -10.03 -4.35
C ASP A 113 8.73 -11.54 -4.15
N TYR A 114 7.99 -12.25 -4.99
CA TYR A 114 7.98 -13.70 -5.05
C TYR A 114 9.03 -14.25 -6.00
N THR A 115 9.46 -15.46 -5.70
CA THR A 115 10.28 -16.35 -6.52
C THR A 115 9.45 -17.51 -7.07
N THR A 116 10.10 -18.49 -7.69
CA THR A 116 9.47 -19.75 -8.09
C THR A 116 9.34 -20.78 -6.96
N ASP A 117 9.98 -20.56 -5.81
CA ASP A 117 9.90 -21.45 -4.65
C ASP A 117 8.82 -20.97 -3.66
N VAL A 118 7.82 -21.82 -3.43
CA VAL A 118 6.69 -21.53 -2.53
C VAL A 118 7.14 -21.36 -1.08
N ASN A 119 8.15 -22.10 -0.63
CA ASN A 119 8.63 -22.02 0.75
C ASN A 119 9.34 -20.68 1.00
N GLU A 120 10.10 -20.22 0.02
CA GLU A 120 10.75 -18.91 0.08
C GLU A 120 9.72 -17.77 0.03
N ASN A 121 8.67 -17.91 -0.78
CA ASN A 121 7.58 -16.93 -0.85
C ASN A 121 6.83 -16.82 0.48
N ASP A 122 6.48 -17.96 1.09
CA ASP A 122 5.84 -18.01 2.40
C ASP A 122 6.75 -17.37 3.47
N ARG A 123 8.05 -17.71 3.50
CA ARG A 123 9.02 -17.11 4.43
C ARG A 123 9.08 -15.58 4.28
N ARG A 124 9.11 -15.07 3.05
CA ARG A 124 9.12 -13.63 2.77
C ARG A 124 7.82 -12.95 3.21
N LEU A 125 6.68 -13.54 2.88
CA LEU A 125 5.37 -12.99 3.23
C LEU A 125 5.16 -12.99 4.75
N GLN A 126 5.61 -14.01 5.47
CA GLN A 126 5.56 -14.05 6.94
C GLN A 126 6.42 -12.95 7.58
N ALA A 127 7.63 -12.73 7.05
CA ALA A 127 8.50 -11.65 7.52
C ALA A 127 7.83 -10.27 7.34
N MET A 128 7.21 -10.04 6.19
CA MET A 128 6.51 -8.78 5.94
C MET A 128 5.18 -8.66 6.66
N THR A 129 4.43 -9.75 6.86
CA THR A 129 3.23 -9.76 7.70
C THR A 129 3.56 -9.30 9.12
N THR A 130 4.66 -9.81 9.69
CA THR A 130 5.16 -9.38 10.99
C THR A 130 5.49 -7.88 11.00
N TYR A 131 6.17 -7.39 9.97
CA TYR A 131 6.55 -5.98 9.89
C TYR A 131 5.36 -5.04 9.70
N LEU A 132 4.43 -5.37 8.80
CA LEU A 132 3.20 -4.62 8.59
C LEU A 132 2.34 -4.59 9.85
N LYS A 133 2.32 -5.68 10.64
CA LYS A 133 1.65 -5.68 11.94
C LYS A 133 2.26 -4.65 12.90
N GLN A 134 3.58 -4.57 13.00
CA GLN A 134 4.26 -3.55 13.81
C GLN A 134 3.87 -2.13 13.36
N LYS A 135 3.77 -1.89 12.06
CA LYS A 135 3.36 -0.59 11.50
C LYS A 135 1.89 -0.26 11.78
N GLN A 136 1.00 -1.24 11.69
CA GLN A 136 -0.41 -1.09 12.11
C GLN A 136 -0.50 -0.74 13.60
N ASP A 137 0.23 -1.46 14.46
CA ASP A 137 0.22 -1.23 15.91
C ASP A 137 0.78 0.16 16.26
N ALA A 138 1.81 0.65 15.55
CA ALA A 138 2.42 1.96 15.77
C ALA A 138 1.58 3.15 15.26
N SER A 139 0.84 2.98 14.15
CA SER A 139 0.09 4.07 13.50
C SER A 139 -1.41 4.09 13.84
N GLY A 140 -1.99 2.93 14.13
CA GLY A 140 -3.43 2.71 14.19
C GLY A 140 -4.11 2.52 12.82
N VAL A 141 -3.35 2.54 11.71
CA VAL A 141 -3.84 2.16 10.37
C VAL A 141 -4.22 0.68 10.38
N LYS A 142 -5.25 0.31 9.63
CA LYS A 142 -5.77 -1.06 9.59
C LYS A 142 -5.76 -1.65 8.18
N LEU A 143 -5.55 -2.95 8.08
CA LEU A 143 -5.83 -3.67 6.84
C LEU A 143 -7.34 -3.72 6.59
N LEU A 144 -7.82 -3.21 5.44
CA LEU A 144 -9.22 -3.38 5.05
C LEU A 144 -9.44 -4.75 4.42
N TRP A 145 -8.56 -5.14 3.50
CA TRP A 145 -8.50 -6.48 2.94
C TRP A 145 -7.13 -6.75 2.30
N GLY A 146 -6.73 -8.02 2.31
CA GLY A 146 -5.65 -8.55 1.49
C GLY A 146 -6.21 -9.54 0.48
N THR A 147 -5.51 -9.74 -0.63
CA THR A 147 -5.90 -10.71 -1.67
C THR A 147 -4.65 -11.37 -2.28
N SER A 148 -4.84 -12.40 -3.10
CA SER A 148 -3.76 -13.06 -3.82
C SER A 148 -3.73 -12.58 -5.27
N ASN A 149 -2.55 -12.21 -5.78
CA ASN A 149 -2.37 -11.96 -7.21
C ASN A 149 -2.17 -13.29 -7.95
N LEU A 150 -3.28 -13.84 -8.44
CA LEU A 150 -3.29 -15.07 -9.24
C LEU A 150 -3.49 -14.76 -10.73
N PHE A 151 -2.88 -13.68 -11.22
CA PHE A 151 -3.06 -13.24 -12.62
C PHE A 151 -1.77 -12.71 -13.28
N SER A 152 -0.81 -12.13 -12.54
CA SER A 152 0.41 -11.56 -13.13
C SER A 152 1.43 -12.61 -13.55
N ALA A 153 1.58 -13.69 -12.78
CA ALA A 153 2.56 -14.73 -13.09
C ALA A 153 2.13 -15.52 -14.35
N LYS A 154 3.08 -15.83 -15.24
CA LYS A 154 2.83 -16.57 -16.49
C LYS A 154 2.08 -17.89 -16.30
N ARG A 155 2.23 -18.55 -15.14
CA ARG A 155 1.50 -19.79 -14.81
C ARG A 155 -0.02 -19.61 -14.87
N TYR A 156 -0.52 -18.40 -14.64
CA TYR A 156 -1.94 -18.06 -14.63
C TYR A 156 -2.46 -17.56 -15.98
N MET A 157 -1.69 -17.66 -17.07
CA MET A 157 -2.10 -17.16 -18.39
C MET A 157 -3.39 -17.80 -18.92
N ASN A 158 -3.74 -19.01 -18.45
CA ASN A 158 -4.99 -19.70 -18.78
C ASN A 158 -6.01 -19.68 -17.63
N GLY A 159 -5.85 -18.78 -16.65
CA GLY A 159 -6.67 -18.68 -15.44
C GLY A 159 -6.00 -19.26 -14.20
N ALA A 160 -6.61 -19.02 -13.04
CA ALA A 160 -6.18 -19.57 -11.75
C ALA A 160 -7.08 -20.75 -11.36
N SER A 161 -8.17 -20.50 -10.62
CA SER A 161 -9.16 -21.54 -10.30
C SER A 161 -9.88 -22.11 -11.53
N THR A 162 -9.86 -21.39 -12.64
CA THR A 162 -10.48 -21.78 -13.92
C THR A 162 -9.47 -22.36 -14.91
N ASN A 163 -8.24 -22.63 -14.49
CA ASN A 163 -7.22 -23.16 -15.39
C ASN A 163 -7.60 -24.59 -15.83
N PRO A 164 -7.46 -24.94 -17.12
CA PRO A 164 -7.65 -26.31 -17.58
C PRO A 164 -6.57 -27.29 -17.07
N ASP A 165 -5.41 -26.78 -16.62
CA ASP A 165 -4.38 -27.57 -15.96
C ASP A 165 -4.57 -27.54 -14.43
N PHE A 166 -4.88 -28.69 -13.84
CA PHE A 166 -5.13 -28.83 -12.41
C PHE A 166 -3.92 -28.47 -11.54
N HIS A 167 -2.69 -28.64 -12.03
CA HIS A 167 -1.47 -28.25 -11.30
C HIS A 167 -1.36 -26.74 -11.06
N VAL A 168 -2.13 -25.92 -11.79
CA VAL A 168 -2.20 -24.47 -11.54
C VAL A 168 -3.23 -24.13 -10.46
N VAL A 169 -4.22 -25.01 -10.24
CA VAL A 169 -5.30 -24.81 -9.26
C VAL A 169 -4.83 -25.12 -7.83
N GLY A 170 -3.98 -26.14 -7.66
CA GLY A 170 -3.50 -26.61 -6.35
C GLY A 170 -2.16 -27.33 -6.40
#